data_AF-A0AA49JG75-F1
#
_entry.id   AF-A0AA49JG75-F1
#
_cell.length_a   1.000
_cell.length_b   1.000
_cell.length_c   1.000
_cell.angle_alpha   90.00
_cell.angle_beta   90.00
_cell.angle_gamma   90.00
#
_symmetry.space_group_name_H-M   'P 1'
#
loop_
_entity.id
_entity.type
_entity.pdbx_description
1 polymer ?
#
loop_
_entity_poly.entity_id
_entity_poly.type
_entity_poly.pdbx_seq_one_letter_code
_entity_poly.pdbx_strand_id
1 'polypeptide(L)'
;MKLDLNKLYVVYKPTPHSEKADVFDGRPDSLAGLFRQVQGGLKIEQVHTIYTTPAEAEKEAIRLLKKPKKKRRKLTTPIKKGQRYAIFGSEVKASDKYRVQSKPKVYRTKKEAETALRQMLKKGWKRSELKILKY
;
A
#
# COMPACT_ATOMS: atom_id res chain seq x y z
N MET A 1 30.28 1.29 -23.01
CA MET A 1 29.10 1.80 -23.75
C MET A 1 29.35 3.27 -24.03
N LYS A 2 29.27 3.73 -25.29
CA LYS A 2 29.55 5.13 -25.66
C LYS A 2 28.26 5.92 -25.52
N LEU A 3 28.23 6.91 -24.63
CA LEU A 3 27.06 7.76 -24.41
C LEU A 3 26.95 8.75 -25.58
N ASP A 4 25.82 8.72 -26.29
CA ASP A 4 25.57 9.62 -27.42
C ASP A 4 24.64 10.74 -26.97
N LEU A 5 25.21 11.89 -26.61
CA LEU A 5 24.48 13.05 -26.09
C LEU A 5 23.56 13.70 -27.13
N ASN A 6 23.69 13.32 -28.41
CA ASN A 6 22.83 13.80 -29.48
C ASN A 6 21.50 13.05 -29.57
N LYS A 7 21.35 11.95 -28.81
CA LYS A 7 20.14 11.12 -28.81
C LYS A 7 19.53 11.13 -27.42
N LEU A 8 18.39 11.80 -27.31
CA LEU A 8 17.61 11.92 -26.09
C LEU A 8 16.32 11.15 -26.23
N TYR A 9 15.95 10.42 -25.19
CA TYR A 9 14.71 9.64 -25.13
C TYR A 9 13.80 10.28 -24.10
N VAL A 10 12.68 10.83 -24.56
CA VAL A 10 11.75 11.58 -23.74
C VAL A 10 10.64 10.66 -23.25
N VAL A 11 10.39 10.65 -21.95
CA VAL A 11 9.26 9.93 -21.35
C VAL A 11 8.22 10.95 -20.91
N TYR A 12 6.99 10.78 -21.37
CA TYR A 12 5.86 11.65 -21.05
C TYR A 12 5.04 11.12 -19.87
N LYS A 13 4.35 12.02 -19.15
CA LYS A 13 3.45 11.63 -18.08
C LYS A 13 2.22 10.92 -18.65
N PRO A 14 1.88 9.71 -18.20
CA PRO A 14 0.69 9.01 -18.66
C PRO A 14 -0.60 9.69 -18.19
N THR A 15 -1.59 9.72 -19.07
CA THR A 15 -3.00 10.00 -18.73
C THR A 15 -3.76 8.68 -18.45
N PRO A 16 -4.98 8.71 -17.89
CA PRO A 16 -5.74 7.50 -17.58
C PRO A 16 -5.99 6.55 -18.77
N HIS A 17 -5.94 7.09 -19.99
CA HIS A 17 -6.16 6.38 -21.25
C HIS A 17 -4.87 6.21 -22.06
N SER A 18 -3.72 6.64 -21.53
CA SER A 18 -2.46 6.56 -22.27
C SER A 18 -1.98 5.11 -22.42
N GLU A 19 -1.55 4.79 -23.63
CA GLU A 19 -0.85 3.57 -23.96
C GLU A 19 0.67 3.76 -23.85
N LYS A 20 1.42 2.67 -24.07
CA LYS A 20 2.89 2.73 -24.07
C LYS A 20 3.43 3.74 -25.08
N ALA A 21 2.85 3.79 -26.28
CA ALA A 21 3.27 4.69 -27.35
C ALA A 21 3.10 6.17 -26.98
N ASP A 22 2.09 6.51 -26.16
CA ASP A 22 1.85 7.89 -25.71
C ASP A 22 2.86 8.35 -24.65
N VAL A 23 3.40 7.38 -23.90
CA VAL A 23 4.39 7.62 -22.83
C VAL A 23 5.80 7.61 -23.39
N PHE A 24 6.09 6.69 -24.31
CA PHE A 24 7.39 6.53 -24.96
C PHE A 24 7.25 5.77 -26.29
N ASP A 25 7.62 6.42 -27.39
CA ASP A 25 7.52 5.89 -28.77
C ASP A 25 8.79 5.15 -29.24
N GLY A 26 9.85 5.13 -28.42
CA GLY A 26 11.12 4.48 -28.74
C GLY A 26 12.05 5.28 -29.64
N ARG A 27 11.65 6.47 -30.10
CA ARG A 27 12.44 7.27 -31.04
C ARG A 27 13.39 8.20 -30.28
N PRO A 28 14.65 8.29 -30.70
CA PRO A 28 15.54 9.30 -30.17
C PRO A 28 15.16 10.66 -30.76
N ASP A 29 15.14 11.67 -29.91
CA ASP A 29 15.01 13.06 -30.28
C ASP A 29 16.35 13.80 -30.09
N SER A 30 16.45 14.98 -30.68
CA SER A 30 17.60 15.88 -30.52
C SER A 30 17.21 17.04 -29.61
N LEU A 31 18.19 17.72 -29.00
CA LEU A 31 17.92 18.95 -28.23
C LEU A 31 17.14 19.98 -29.05
N ALA A 32 17.52 20.19 -30.31
CA ALA A 32 16.82 21.11 -31.20
C ALA A 32 15.37 20.67 -31.49
N GLY A 33 15.12 19.36 -31.64
CA GLY A 33 13.79 18.80 -31.81
C GLY A 33 12.90 19.02 -30.58
N LEU A 34 13.45 18.72 -29.40
CA LEU A 34 12.81 19.00 -28.11
C LEU A 34 12.47 20.48 -27.93
N PHE A 35 13.40 21.39 -28.25
CA PHE A 35 13.13 22.84 -28.19
C PHE A 35 11.98 23.25 -29.13
N ARG A 36 11.92 22.70 -30.34
CA ARG A 36 10.83 22.95 -31.28
C ARG A 36 9.50 22.41 -30.77
N GLN A 37 9.48 21.24 -30.13
CA GLN A 37 8.27 20.69 -29.52
C GLN A 37 7.76 21.58 -28.40
N VAL A 38 8.64 22.09 -27.53
CA VAL A 38 8.27 23.04 -26.46
C VAL A 38 7.72 24.33 -27.06
N GLN A 39 8.34 24.88 -28.11
CA GLN A 39 7.80 26.04 -28.85
C GLN A 39 6.45 25.72 -29.52
N GLY A 40 6.27 24.48 -30.00
CA GLY A 40 5.03 23.98 -30.61
C GLY A 40 3.92 23.67 -29.62
N GLY A 41 4.10 23.94 -28.32
CA GLY A 41 3.06 23.79 -27.30
C GLY A 41 3.19 22.57 -26.39
N LEU A 42 4.29 21.80 -26.48
CA LEU A 42 4.61 20.79 -25.48
C LEU A 42 4.85 21.49 -24.14
N LYS A 43 4.01 21.18 -23.14
CA LYS A 43 4.17 21.74 -21.80
C LYS A 43 5.27 20.96 -21.08
N ILE A 44 6.21 21.66 -20.46
CA ILE A 44 7.29 21.06 -19.67
C ILE A 44 6.71 20.13 -18.58
N GLU A 45 5.55 20.48 -18.03
CA GLU A 45 4.83 19.67 -17.04
C GLU A 45 4.38 18.29 -17.56
N GLN A 46 4.25 18.11 -18.88
CA GLN A 46 3.87 16.83 -19.50
C GLN A 46 5.08 15.90 -19.65
N VAL A 47 6.30 16.43 -19.60
CA VAL A 47 7.52 15.63 -19.60
C VAL A 47 7.72 15.05 -18.20
N HIS A 48 7.91 13.74 -18.12
CA HIS A 48 8.28 13.08 -16.87
C HIS A 48 9.80 13.20 -16.65
N THR A 49 10.57 12.70 -17.63
CA THR A 49 12.03 12.59 -17.56
C THR A 49 12.63 12.42 -18.96
N ILE A 50 13.91 12.76 -19.11
CA ILE A 50 14.68 12.56 -20.34
C ILE A 50 15.86 11.63 -20.03
N TYR A 51 16.10 10.65 -20.90
CA TYR A 51 17.19 9.68 -20.79
C TYR A 51 18.12 9.74 -22.00
N THR A 52 19.34 9.23 -21.85
CA THR A 52 20.31 9.09 -22.94
C THR A 52 20.31 7.69 -23.54
N THR A 53 19.64 6.72 -22.91
CA THR A 53 19.54 5.35 -23.42
C THR A 53 18.08 4.91 -23.59
N PRO A 54 17.78 4.14 -24.65
CA PRO A 54 16.40 3.69 -24.90
C PRO A 54 15.93 2.69 -23.85
N ALA A 55 16.84 1.84 -23.35
CA ALA A 55 16.53 0.82 -22.37
C ALA A 55 16.09 1.40 -21.02
N GLU A 56 16.71 2.52 -20.59
CA GLU A 56 16.31 3.22 -19.36
C GLU A 56 14.94 3.89 -19.53
N ALA A 57 14.73 4.58 -20.65
CA ALA A 57 13.44 5.22 -20.96
C ALA A 57 12.29 4.20 -21.02
N GLU A 58 12.51 3.05 -21.69
CA GLU A 58 11.52 1.99 -21.81
C GLU A 58 11.16 1.39 -20.44
N LYS A 59 12.16 1.15 -19.59
CA LYS A 59 11.96 0.60 -18.25
C LYS A 59 11.09 1.54 -17.40
N GLU A 60 11.33 2.85 -17.48
CA GLU A 60 10.54 3.83 -16.73
C GLU A 60 9.12 3.98 -17.31
N ALA A 61 8.97 3.99 -18.64
CA ALA A 61 7.66 4.01 -19.29
C ALA A 61 6.76 2.82 -18.85
N ILE A 62 7.33 1.61 -18.81
CA ILE A 62 6.62 0.41 -18.32
C ILE A 62 6.25 0.54 -16.84
N ARG A 63 7.13 1.15 -16.03
CA ARG A 63 6.89 1.36 -14.60
C ARG A 63 5.74 2.35 -14.37
N LEU A 64 5.70 3.45 -15.13
CA LEU A 64 4.65 4.46 -15.04
C LEU A 64 3.27 3.91 -15.43
N LEU A 65 3.22 3.02 -16.43
CA LEU A 65 1.97 2.42 -16.89
C LEU A 65 1.47 1.27 -16.02
N LYS A 66 2.35 0.66 -15.20
CA LYS A 66 1.93 -0.36 -14.24
C LYS A 66 1.06 0.29 -13.17
N LYS A 67 -0.26 0.20 -13.35
CA LYS A 67 -1.25 0.54 -12.32
C LYS A 67 -0.81 -0.11 -11.01
N PRO A 68 -0.68 0.66 -9.90
CA PRO A 68 -0.31 0.08 -8.62
C PRO A 68 -1.33 -1.02 -8.32
N LYS A 69 -0.87 -2.26 -8.14
CA LYS A 69 -1.72 -3.38 -7.71
C LYS A 69 -2.39 -2.91 -6.42
N LYS A 70 -3.67 -2.54 -6.48
CA LYS A 70 -4.47 -2.25 -5.29
C LYS A 70 -4.36 -3.51 -4.44
N LYS A 71 -3.63 -3.42 -3.32
CA LYS A 71 -3.55 -4.51 -2.35
C LYS A 71 -4.99 -4.84 -2.00
N ARG A 72 -5.49 -6.00 -2.45
CA ARG A 72 -6.83 -6.50 -2.09
C ARG A 72 -6.86 -6.53 -0.58
N ARG A 73 -7.49 -5.53 0.04
CA ARG A 73 -7.76 -5.55 1.48
C ARG A 73 -8.61 -6.80 1.68
N LYS A 74 -8.06 -7.81 2.36
CA LYS A 74 -8.81 -8.99 2.73
C LYS A 74 -10.04 -8.48 3.50
N LEU A 75 -11.24 -8.66 2.95
CA LEU A 75 -12.47 -8.38 3.69
C LEU A 75 -12.41 -9.28 4.93
N THR A 76 -12.11 -8.71 6.09
CA THR A 76 -12.37 -9.38 7.36
C THR A 76 -13.89 -9.48 7.47
N THR A 77 -14.42 -10.70 7.31
CA THR A 77 -15.84 -10.97 7.50
C THR A 77 -16.28 -10.42 8.87
N PRO A 78 -17.45 -9.74 8.94
CA PRO A 78 -17.95 -9.19 10.18
C PRO A 78 -18.17 -10.34 11.18
N ILE A 79 -17.56 -10.22 12.36
CA ILE A 79 -17.67 -11.20 13.43
C ILE A 79 -19.10 -11.13 13.99
N LYS A 80 -19.91 -12.17 13.76
CA LYS A 80 -21.25 -12.29 14.36
C LYS A 80 -21.12 -12.51 15.87
N LYS A 81 -21.91 -11.78 16.67
CA LYS A 81 -22.01 -11.96 18.13
C LYS A 81 -22.44 -13.41 18.44
N GLY A 82 -21.84 -14.01 19.45
CA GLY A 82 -22.11 -15.36 19.96
C GLY A 82 -21.34 -16.51 19.29
N GLN A 83 -20.40 -16.26 18.38
CA GLN A 83 -19.66 -17.34 17.68
C GLN A 83 -18.22 -17.53 18.15
N ARG A 84 -17.68 -16.61 18.94
CA ARG A 84 -16.26 -16.59 19.29
C ARG A 84 -16.04 -16.36 20.78
N TYR A 85 -14.81 -16.50 21.24
CA TYR A 85 -14.46 -16.33 22.66
C TYR A 85 -13.56 -15.10 22.82
N ALA A 86 -13.74 -14.34 23.89
CA ALA A 86 -12.85 -13.25 24.27
C ALA A 86 -12.45 -13.42 25.74
N ILE A 87 -11.23 -12.98 26.06
CA ILE A 87 -10.74 -12.93 27.44
C ILE A 87 -11.10 -11.53 27.98
N PHE A 88 -11.86 -11.49 29.06
CA PHE A 88 -12.26 -10.27 29.76
C PHE A 88 -11.53 -10.17 31.09
N GLY A 89 -11.01 -8.99 31.39
CA GLY A 89 -10.53 -8.62 32.72
C GLY A 89 -11.67 -8.58 33.75
N SER A 90 -11.44 -8.92 35.02
CA SER A 90 -12.36 -8.67 36.14
C SER A 90 -12.29 -7.22 36.61
N GLU A 91 -11.43 -6.39 36.02
CA GLU A 91 -11.56 -4.96 36.15
C GLU A 91 -12.87 -4.55 35.49
N VAL A 92 -13.82 -4.23 36.37
CA VAL A 92 -14.98 -3.39 36.07
C VAL A 92 -14.51 -2.28 35.14
N LYS A 93 -15.15 -2.18 33.99
CA LYS A 93 -14.71 -1.40 32.84
C LYS A 93 -14.18 -0.04 33.29
N ALA A 94 -12.97 0.30 32.84
CA ALA A 94 -12.56 1.69 32.76
C ALA A 94 -13.57 2.55 31.98
N SER A 95 -14.56 2.01 31.24
CA SER A 95 -15.63 2.84 30.66
C SER A 95 -16.39 3.71 31.66
N ASP A 96 -16.42 3.33 32.94
CA ASP A 96 -17.15 4.09 33.96
C ASP A 96 -16.29 5.23 34.55
N LYS A 97 -14.98 5.30 34.23
CA LYS A 97 -14.07 6.38 34.68
C LYS A 97 -13.20 7.01 33.57
N TYR A 98 -12.76 6.24 32.58
CA TYR A 98 -11.98 6.65 31.41
C TYR A 98 -12.40 5.87 30.14
N ARG A 99 -12.97 6.59 29.17
CA ARG A 99 -13.54 6.07 27.91
C ARG A 99 -12.48 5.48 26.95
N VAL A 100 -11.81 4.40 27.33
CA VAL A 100 -10.84 3.67 26.50
C VAL A 100 -11.41 2.30 26.16
N GLN A 101 -12.26 2.24 25.14
CA GLN A 101 -12.76 0.98 24.59
C GLN A 101 -11.73 0.39 23.62
N SER A 102 -10.67 -0.24 24.14
CA SER A 102 -9.88 -1.13 23.27
C SER A 102 -10.74 -2.35 22.93
N LYS A 103 -10.93 -2.63 21.64
CA LYS A 103 -11.74 -3.77 21.19
C LYS A 103 -11.10 -5.06 21.73
N PRO A 104 -11.85 -5.94 22.41
CA PRO A 104 -11.28 -7.16 22.96
C PRO A 104 -10.76 -8.06 21.85
N LYS A 105 -9.65 -8.78 22.12
CA LYS A 105 -9.10 -9.75 21.18
C LYS A 105 -10.02 -10.98 21.15
N VAL A 106 -10.62 -11.23 19.98
CA VAL A 106 -11.59 -12.30 19.77
C VAL A 106 -10.91 -13.53 19.15
N TYR A 107 -11.02 -14.66 19.83
CA TYR A 107 -10.47 -15.97 19.46
C TYR A 107 -11.52 -16.85 18.79
N ARG A 108 -11.12 -17.69 17.83
CA ARG A 108 -12.06 -18.54 17.09
C ARG A 108 -12.54 -19.71 17.94
N THR A 109 -11.65 -20.28 18.75
CA THR A 109 -11.95 -21.46 19.58
C THR A 109 -11.68 -21.19 21.07
N LYS A 110 -12.30 -21.98 21.95
CA LYS A 110 -12.07 -21.91 23.40
C LYS A 110 -10.62 -22.27 23.75
N LYS A 111 -10.04 -23.27 23.07
CA LYS A 111 -8.64 -23.70 23.25
C LYS A 111 -7.64 -22.57 22.94
N GLU A 112 -7.89 -21.78 21.90
CA GLU A 112 -7.07 -20.60 21.58
C GLU A 112 -7.17 -19.50 22.64
N ALA A 113 -8.36 -19.31 23.22
CA ALA A 113 -8.54 -18.36 24.32
C ALA A 113 -7.82 -18.85 25.59
N GLU A 114 -7.81 -20.16 25.86
CA GLU A 114 -7.09 -20.74 27.00
C GLU A 114 -5.56 -20.68 26.85
N THR A 115 -5.01 -20.90 25.65
CA THR A 115 -3.57 -20.74 25.42
C THR A 115 -3.14 -19.29 25.55
N ALA A 116 -3.93 -18.36 25.03
CA ALA A 116 -3.68 -16.93 25.20
C ALA A 116 -3.82 -16.50 26.67
N LEU A 117 -4.78 -17.05 27.41
CA LEU A 117 -4.92 -16.85 28.85
C LEU A 117 -3.65 -17.30 29.58
N ARG A 118 -3.14 -18.51 29.29
CA ARG A 118 -1.89 -19.00 29.88
C ARG A 118 -0.69 -18.10 29.56
N GLN A 119 -0.62 -17.54 28.36
CA GLN A 119 0.42 -16.57 28.00
C GLN A 119 0.28 -15.26 28.77
N MET A 120 -0.95 -14.78 29.02
CA MET A 120 -1.19 -13.60 29.86
C MET A 120 -0.78 -13.86 31.32
N LEU A 121 -1.10 -15.05 31.86
CA LEU A 121 -0.66 -15.45 33.20
C LEU A 121 0.87 -15.49 33.33
N LYS A 122 1.57 -16.00 32.30
CA LYS A 122 3.05 -15.98 32.24
C LYS A 122 3.63 -14.57 32.21
N LYS A 123 2.88 -13.58 31.73
CA LYS A 123 3.27 -12.17 31.70
C LYS A 123 2.94 -11.41 33.00
N GLY A 124 2.51 -12.12 34.05
CA GLY A 124 2.26 -11.54 35.37
C GLY A 124 0.80 -11.15 35.64
N TRP A 125 -0.14 -11.50 34.75
CA TRP A 125 -1.56 -11.24 34.98
C TRP A 125 -2.17 -12.25 35.95
N LYS A 126 -3.08 -11.82 36.83
CA LYS A 126 -3.71 -12.72 37.82
C LYS A 126 -4.87 -13.49 37.21
N ARG A 127 -5.00 -14.77 37.56
CA ARG A 127 -6.07 -15.64 37.05
C ARG A 127 -7.46 -15.27 37.57
N SER A 128 -7.54 -14.70 38.78
CA SER A 128 -8.76 -14.14 39.36
C SER A 128 -9.34 -13.01 38.51
N GLU A 129 -8.48 -12.35 37.73
CA GLU A 129 -8.82 -11.19 36.93
C GLU A 129 -9.15 -11.53 35.47
N LEU A 130 -9.15 -12.80 35.04
CA LEU A 130 -9.34 -13.11 33.62
C LEU A 130 -10.42 -14.18 33.43
N LYS A 131 -11.51 -13.82 32.74
CA LYS A 131 -12.63 -14.71 32.40
C LYS A 131 -12.75 -14.86 30.89
N ILE A 132 -12.89 -16.10 30.42
CA ILE A 132 -13.20 -16.39 29.02
C ILE A 132 -14.72 -16.37 28.86
N LEU A 133 -15.25 -15.44 28.06
CA LEU A 133 -16.67 -15.37 27.73
C LEU A 133 -16.90 -15.48 26.22
N LYS A 134 -18.12 -15.86 25.84
CA LYS A 134 -18.55 -15.86 24.43
C LYS A 134 -18.82 -14.41 23.99
N TYR A 135 -18.29 -14.01 22.85
CA TYR A 135 -18.44 -12.69 22.23
C TYR A 135 -19.47 -12.74 21.11
#